data_AF-A0A7S2N8B0-F1
#
_entry.id   AF-A0A7S2N8B0-F1
#
_cell.length_a   1.000
_cell.length_b   1.000
_cell.length_c   1.000
_cell.angle_alpha   90.00
_cell.angle_beta   90.00
_cell.angle_gamma   90.00
#
_symmetry.space_group_name_H-M   'P 1'
#
loop_
_entity.id
_entity.type
_entity.pdbx_description
1 polymer ?
#
loop_
_entity_poly.entity_id
_entity_poly.type
_entity_poly.pdbx_seq_one_letter_code
_entity_poly.pdbx_strand_id
1 'polypeptide(L)'
;FIYDMLSSFPFSALASGNEVLRGNVTAPSIKVHTLEYLGLLRVLSFGRCVRVMTWLLSTRFIRLRPTLSMMLRVASLLYTFCLMAHYLGLIHYMIAVRPLEADAAFDGMHDWFWVRGGGYSAGYITGVRYICSLYWALSVMTNLKGHTTHETRQCLYHEPVVAFPLEERTYTILVFILGASFFSFIYGNIAQFIQSYGASGVRYAKRMQDADEIARFYKISPELQMRLRRHVEFTWAVTKGMDLYTMAGGLPRHLQLEVQMEVNLPLLRKVGFLQS
;
A
#
# COMPACT_ATOMS: atom_id res chain seq x y z
N PHE A 1 -3.54 -24.49 5.92
CA PHE A 1 -2.89 -25.56 6.73
C PHE A 1 -1.44 -25.77 6.33
N ILE A 2 -1.12 -26.27 5.12
CA ILE A 2 0.27 -26.55 4.69
C ILE A 2 1.19 -25.32 4.74
N TYR A 3 0.72 -24.16 4.26
CA TYR A 3 1.44 -22.88 4.34
C TYR A 3 1.77 -22.46 5.79
N ASP A 4 0.84 -22.68 6.72
CA ASP A 4 1.00 -22.34 8.15
C ASP A 4 1.97 -23.29 8.85
N MET A 5 1.97 -24.55 8.46
CA MET A 5 2.96 -25.53 8.91
C MET A 5 4.37 -25.15 8.45
N LEU A 6 4.56 -24.89 7.15
CA LEU A 6 5.87 -24.62 6.57
C LEU A 6 6.49 -23.31 7.10
N SER A 7 5.68 -22.28 7.36
CA SER A 7 6.15 -21.00 7.90
C SER A 7 6.45 -21.03 9.41
N SER A 8 5.86 -21.96 10.17
CA SER A 8 6.13 -22.13 11.61
C SER A 8 7.26 -23.11 11.92
N PHE A 9 7.67 -23.92 10.95
CA PHE A 9 8.60 -25.01 11.21
C PHE A 9 10.04 -24.48 11.38
N PRO A 10 10.73 -24.77 12.51
CA PRO A 10 12.02 -24.17 12.82
C PRO A 10 13.18 -24.93 12.14
N PHE A 11 13.21 -24.90 10.80
CA PHE A 11 14.22 -25.61 10.00
C PHE A 11 15.66 -25.29 10.39
N SER A 12 15.96 -24.04 10.74
CA SER A 12 17.33 -23.64 11.14
C SER A 12 17.77 -24.16 12.51
N ALA A 13 16.83 -24.37 13.45
CA ALA A 13 17.15 -24.89 14.79
C ALA A 13 17.38 -26.41 14.77
N LEU A 14 16.66 -27.12 13.90
CA LEU A 14 16.87 -28.56 13.68
C LEU A 14 18.20 -28.83 12.98
N ALA A 15 18.58 -27.98 12.02
CA ALA A 15 19.83 -28.12 11.32
C ALA A 15 21.03 -27.80 12.22
N SER A 16 20.99 -26.71 13.00
CA SER A 16 22.07 -26.40 13.95
C SER A 16 22.17 -27.45 15.07
N GLY A 17 21.06 -27.96 15.57
CA GLY A 17 21.04 -29.05 16.55
C GLY A 17 21.66 -30.34 16.01
N ASN A 18 21.38 -30.69 14.75
CA ASN A 18 21.93 -31.90 14.12
C ASN A 18 23.44 -31.78 13.81
N GLU A 19 23.93 -30.59 13.48
CA GLU A 19 25.36 -30.33 13.24
C GLU A 19 26.14 -30.32 14.57
N VAL A 20 25.59 -29.73 15.65
CA VAL A 20 26.19 -29.76 17.01
C VAL A 20 26.26 -31.18 17.56
N LEU A 21 25.23 -32.01 17.34
CA LEU A 21 25.20 -33.41 17.77
C LEU A 21 26.18 -34.31 16.98
N ARG A 22 26.59 -33.91 15.78
CA ARG A 22 27.50 -34.69 14.93
C ARG A 22 28.97 -34.29 15.04
N GLY A 23 29.31 -33.29 15.87
CA GLY A 23 30.69 -32.89 16.16
C GLY A 23 31.50 -32.40 14.95
N ASN A 24 30.86 -32.14 13.82
CA ASN A 24 31.53 -31.81 12.56
C ASN A 24 31.56 -30.29 12.37
N VAL A 25 32.59 -29.64 12.93
CA VAL A 25 32.78 -28.18 12.89
C VAL A 25 33.17 -27.68 11.47
N THR A 26 33.37 -28.57 10.52
CA THR A 26 33.76 -28.26 9.13
C THR A 26 32.71 -28.77 8.13
N ALA A 27 31.52 -28.16 8.14
CA ALA A 27 30.50 -28.46 7.13
C ALA A 27 30.88 -27.83 5.76
N PRO A 28 30.71 -28.56 4.64
CA PRO A 28 30.95 -28.01 3.30
C PRO A 28 29.96 -26.87 3.00
N SER A 29 30.45 -25.78 2.39
CA SER A 29 29.73 -24.52 2.09
C SER A 29 28.32 -24.69 1.52
N ILE A 30 28.09 -25.76 0.75
CA ILE A 30 26.81 -26.11 0.12
C ILE A 30 25.66 -26.27 1.14
N LYS A 31 25.94 -26.80 2.34
CA LYS A 31 24.89 -27.00 3.37
C LYS A 31 24.46 -25.70 4.03
N VAL A 32 25.37 -24.74 4.21
CA VAL A 32 25.08 -23.45 4.88
C VAL A 32 24.10 -22.63 4.04
N HIS A 33 24.32 -22.55 2.72
CA HIS A 33 23.41 -21.83 1.82
C HIS A 33 22.00 -22.41 1.81
N THR A 34 21.84 -23.75 1.78
CA THR A 34 20.50 -24.39 1.83
C THR A 34 19.71 -24.06 3.11
N LEU A 35 20.40 -23.84 4.23
CA LEU A 35 19.77 -23.49 5.50
C LEU A 35 19.37 -22.01 5.56
N GLU A 36 20.13 -21.12 4.91
CA GLU A 36 19.74 -19.72 4.73
C GLU A 36 18.46 -19.58 3.89
N TYR A 37 18.33 -20.35 2.80
CA TYR A 37 17.10 -20.37 1.99
C TYR A 37 15.88 -20.84 2.78
N LEU A 38 16.03 -21.81 3.69
CA LEU A 38 14.95 -22.26 4.58
C LEU A 38 14.60 -21.22 5.65
N GLY A 39 15.54 -20.35 6.03
CA GLY A 39 15.29 -19.20 6.89
C GLY A 39 14.33 -18.18 6.27
N LEU A 40 14.34 -18.01 4.95
CA LEU A 40 13.41 -17.14 4.20
C LEU A 40 11.95 -17.62 4.31
N LEU A 41 11.70 -18.89 4.59
CA LEU A 41 10.35 -19.41 4.86
C LEU A 41 9.72 -18.80 6.12
N ARG A 42 10.53 -18.30 7.06
CA ARG A 42 10.01 -17.56 8.22
C ARG A 42 9.46 -16.21 7.81
N VAL A 43 9.93 -15.61 6.72
CA VAL A 43 9.38 -14.34 6.22
C VAL A 43 7.92 -14.53 5.78
N LEU A 44 7.56 -15.72 5.26
CA LEU A 44 6.16 -16.10 4.92
C LEU A 44 5.21 -15.99 6.12
N SER A 45 5.72 -16.01 7.36
CA SER A 45 4.91 -15.77 8.54
C SER A 45 4.34 -14.34 8.61
N PHE A 46 5.00 -13.34 8.03
CA PHE A 46 4.47 -11.97 7.94
C PHE A 46 3.24 -11.86 7.04
N GLY A 47 3.03 -12.82 6.13
CA GLY A 47 1.78 -12.98 5.38
C GLY A 47 0.56 -13.26 6.29
N ARG A 48 0.77 -13.68 7.55
CA ARG A 48 -0.30 -13.79 8.56
C ARG A 48 -0.87 -12.42 8.91
N CYS A 49 -0.05 -11.37 8.95
CA CYS A 49 -0.52 -10.02 9.22
C CYS A 49 -1.46 -9.52 8.11
N VAL A 50 -1.18 -9.85 6.85
CA VAL A 50 -2.10 -9.56 5.73
C VAL A 50 -3.44 -10.26 5.95
N ARG A 51 -3.43 -11.55 6.34
CA ARG A 51 -4.65 -12.29 6.67
C ARG A 51 -5.42 -11.66 7.82
N VAL A 52 -4.74 -11.26 8.89
CA VAL A 52 -5.36 -10.56 10.03
C VAL A 52 -5.98 -9.23 9.58
N MET A 53 -5.29 -8.43 8.75
CA MET A 53 -5.86 -7.18 8.23
C MET A 53 -7.09 -7.43 7.33
N THR A 54 -7.06 -8.45 6.46
CA THR A 54 -8.23 -8.82 5.65
C THR A 54 -9.39 -9.33 6.50
N TRP A 55 -9.09 -10.07 7.57
CA TRP A 55 -10.09 -10.52 8.53
C TRP A 55 -10.70 -9.33 9.29
N LEU A 56 -9.89 -8.39 9.78
CA LEU A 56 -10.35 -7.16 10.41
C LEU A 56 -11.28 -6.38 9.47
N LEU A 57 -10.87 -6.20 8.20
CA LEU A 57 -11.69 -5.56 7.17
C LEU A 57 -13.03 -6.28 6.93
N SER A 58 -13.10 -7.59 7.14
CA SER A 58 -14.33 -8.38 7.02
C SER A 58 -15.30 -8.22 8.20
N THR A 59 -14.83 -7.69 9.34
CA THR A 59 -15.69 -7.51 10.53
C THR A 59 -16.83 -6.53 10.26
N ARG A 60 -18.01 -6.79 10.83
CA ARG A 60 -19.17 -5.89 10.69
C ARG A 60 -18.89 -4.51 11.26
N PHE A 61 -18.16 -4.43 12.38
CA PHE A 61 -17.79 -3.17 13.02
C PHE A 61 -17.02 -2.22 12.10
N ILE A 62 -16.03 -2.75 11.37
CA ILE A 62 -15.23 -1.94 10.42
C ILE A 62 -16.06 -1.59 9.18
N ARG A 63 -16.91 -2.50 8.69
CA ARG A 63 -17.81 -2.21 7.56
C ARG A 63 -18.83 -1.11 7.84
N LEU A 64 -19.29 -1.00 9.10
CA LEU A 64 -20.22 0.05 9.53
C LEU A 64 -19.56 1.44 9.61
N ARG A 65 -18.23 1.52 9.57
CA ARG A 65 -17.47 2.78 9.64
C ARG A 65 -16.70 3.01 8.33
N PRO A 66 -17.31 3.67 7.32
CA PRO A 66 -16.75 3.75 5.97
C PRO A 66 -15.35 4.38 5.94
N THR A 67 -15.11 5.44 6.70
CA THR A 67 -13.80 6.09 6.80
C THR A 67 -12.72 5.16 7.35
N LEU A 68 -13.01 4.42 8.43
CA LEU A 68 -12.07 3.47 9.01
C LEU A 68 -11.83 2.27 8.09
N SER A 69 -12.88 1.77 7.41
CA SER A 69 -12.73 0.70 6.42
C SER A 69 -11.79 1.11 5.29
N MET A 70 -11.96 2.31 4.73
CA MET A 70 -11.09 2.82 3.66
C MET A 70 -9.64 3.02 4.13
N MET A 71 -9.43 3.61 5.31
CA MET A 71 -8.11 3.79 5.90
C MET A 71 -7.38 2.45 6.10
N LEU A 72 -8.07 1.45 6.67
CA LEU A 72 -7.49 0.13 6.89
C LEU A 72 -7.19 -0.61 5.58
N ARG A 73 -7.98 -0.40 4.52
CA ARG A 73 -7.66 -0.93 3.19
C ARG A 73 -6.37 -0.33 2.67
N VAL A 74 -6.23 1.00 2.67
CA VAL A 74 -5.00 1.67 2.22
C VAL A 74 -3.80 1.24 3.07
N ALA A 75 -3.94 1.17 4.40
CA ALA A 75 -2.88 0.71 5.29
C ALA A 75 -2.46 -0.74 5.00
N SER A 76 -3.44 -1.64 4.77
CA SER A 76 -3.16 -3.03 4.39
C SER A 76 -2.46 -3.15 3.05
N LEU A 77 -2.79 -2.29 2.09
CA LEU A 77 -2.11 -2.23 0.78
C LEU A 77 -0.66 -1.75 0.91
N LEU A 78 -0.43 -0.67 1.66
CA LEU A 78 0.91 -0.16 1.94
C LEU A 78 1.77 -1.19 2.68
N TYR A 79 1.20 -1.89 3.66
CA TYR A 79 1.89 -2.98 4.35
C TYR A 79 2.28 -4.11 3.38
N THR A 80 1.37 -4.52 2.51
CA THR A 80 1.62 -5.56 1.50
C THR A 80 2.72 -5.13 0.52
N PHE A 81 2.74 -3.86 0.12
CA PHE A 81 3.79 -3.29 -0.71
C PHE A 81 5.16 -3.36 -0.04
N CYS A 82 5.28 -2.92 1.21
CA CYS A 82 6.53 -2.98 1.97
C CYS A 82 7.01 -4.42 2.16
N LEU A 83 6.11 -5.37 2.42
CA LEU A 83 6.45 -6.79 2.48
C LEU A 83 6.98 -7.29 1.14
N MET A 84 6.31 -6.97 0.03
CA MET A 84 6.75 -7.36 -1.30
C MET A 84 8.14 -6.79 -1.62
N ALA A 85 8.38 -5.51 -1.33
CA ALA A 85 9.69 -4.88 -1.49
C ALA A 85 10.78 -5.57 -0.65
N HIS A 86 10.44 -5.99 0.57
CA HIS A 86 11.35 -6.77 1.39
C HIS A 86 11.67 -8.13 0.77
N TYR A 87 10.67 -8.89 0.28
CA TYR A 87 10.92 -10.18 -0.39
C TYR A 87 11.78 -10.02 -1.64
N LEU A 88 11.47 -9.05 -2.50
CA LEU A 88 12.25 -8.78 -3.71
C LEU A 88 13.66 -8.28 -3.35
N GLY A 89 13.80 -7.49 -2.29
CA GLY A 89 15.11 -7.11 -1.74
C GLY A 89 15.91 -8.31 -1.24
N LEU A 90 15.28 -9.29 -0.60
CA LEU A 90 15.94 -10.52 -0.18
C LEU A 90 16.36 -11.39 -1.37
N ILE A 91 15.50 -11.56 -2.39
CA ILE A 91 15.85 -12.29 -3.61
C ILE A 91 17.02 -11.61 -4.32
N HIS A 92 16.97 -10.28 -4.42
CA HIS A 92 18.06 -9.47 -4.95
C HIS A 92 19.36 -9.68 -4.17
N TYR A 93 19.32 -9.64 -2.84
CA TYR A 93 20.48 -9.92 -1.99
C TYR A 93 21.11 -11.29 -2.31
N MET A 94 20.28 -12.33 -2.44
CA MET A 94 20.76 -13.68 -2.77
C MET A 94 21.38 -13.76 -4.17
N ILE A 95 20.79 -13.08 -5.17
CA ILE A 95 21.34 -13.04 -6.53
C ILE A 95 22.67 -12.28 -6.55
N ALA A 96 22.71 -11.12 -5.89
CA ALA A 96 23.86 -10.22 -5.90
C ALA A 96 25.06 -10.73 -5.07
N VAL A 97 24.85 -11.60 -4.08
CA VAL A 97 25.94 -12.19 -3.26
C VAL A 97 26.59 -13.41 -3.94
N ARG A 98 25.83 -14.20 -4.72
CA ARG A 98 26.33 -15.45 -5.34
C ARG A 98 27.62 -15.27 -6.17
N PRO A 99 27.74 -14.28 -7.08
CA PRO A 99 28.96 -14.09 -7.88
C PRO A 99 30.17 -13.64 -7.04
N LEU A 100 29.94 -13.01 -5.88
CA LEU A 100 31.00 -12.54 -4.99
C LEU A 100 31.69 -13.69 -4.23
N GLU A 101 30.98 -14.81 -4.04
CA GLU A 101 31.46 -15.97 -3.29
C GLU A 101 32.01 -17.08 -4.20
N ALA A 102 31.58 -17.14 -5.46
CA ALA A 102 31.92 -18.20 -6.40
C ALA A 102 33.29 -18.03 -7.11
N ASP A 103 33.74 -16.79 -7.38
CA ASP A 103 34.92 -16.56 -8.22
C ASP A 103 36.12 -15.94 -7.47
N ALA A 104 37.26 -16.67 -7.49
CA ALA A 104 38.58 -16.13 -7.14
C ALA A 104 39.20 -15.29 -8.28
N ALA A 105 38.69 -15.42 -9.52
CA ALA A 105 39.11 -14.65 -10.71
C ALA A 105 37.93 -13.78 -11.15
N PHE A 106 37.91 -12.53 -10.69
CA PHE A 106 36.78 -11.61 -10.79
C PHE A 106 36.92 -10.70 -12.02
N ASP A 107 35.92 -10.67 -12.90
CA ASP A 107 35.91 -9.79 -14.11
C ASP A 107 35.28 -8.40 -13.85
N GLY A 108 34.88 -8.03 -12.62
CA GLY A 108 34.28 -6.71 -12.36
C GLY A 108 32.89 -6.48 -12.99
N MET A 109 32.40 -7.43 -13.79
CA MET A 109 31.16 -7.30 -14.55
C MET A 109 29.90 -7.57 -13.71
N HIS A 110 30.00 -8.29 -12.59
CA HIS A 110 28.84 -8.77 -11.78
C HIS A 110 28.64 -8.07 -10.42
N ASP A 111 29.15 -6.85 -10.24
CA ASP A 111 29.08 -6.15 -8.95
C ASP A 111 27.80 -5.30 -8.80
N TRP A 112 26.72 -5.90 -8.30
CA TRP A 112 25.45 -5.22 -8.00
C TRP A 112 25.52 -4.26 -6.81
N PHE A 113 26.51 -4.44 -5.93
CA PHE A 113 26.67 -3.64 -4.72
C PHE A 113 27.72 -2.53 -4.85
N TRP A 114 28.36 -2.42 -6.02
CA TRP A 114 29.44 -1.45 -6.28
C TRP A 114 30.59 -1.55 -5.26
N VAL A 115 30.88 -2.76 -4.75
CA VAL A 115 31.87 -3.03 -3.69
C VAL A 115 33.32 -2.99 -4.20
N ARG A 116 33.57 -3.23 -5.50
CA ARG A 116 34.94 -3.26 -6.08
C ARG A 116 35.20 -2.17 -7.13
N GLY A 117 34.18 -1.50 -7.66
CA GLY A 117 34.32 -0.46 -8.68
C GLY A 117 34.81 0.92 -8.19
N GLY A 118 34.95 1.10 -6.88
CA GLY A 118 35.41 2.36 -6.30
C GLY A 118 36.13 2.15 -4.97
N GLY A 119 37.25 1.42 -4.94
CA GLY A 119 38.18 1.38 -3.81
C GLY A 119 37.69 0.83 -2.45
N TYR A 120 36.39 0.66 -2.22
CA TYR A 120 35.81 0.23 -0.95
C TYR A 120 35.69 -1.30 -0.86
N SER A 121 36.84 -1.95 -0.92
CA SER A 121 36.96 -3.40 -0.91
C SER A 121 36.52 -4.02 0.42
N ALA A 122 35.71 -5.09 0.33
CA ALA A 122 35.63 -6.21 1.28
C ALA A 122 35.08 -5.99 2.71
N GLY A 123 34.75 -4.77 3.15
CA GLY A 123 34.41 -4.50 4.56
C GLY A 123 32.92 -4.36 4.93
N TYR A 124 31.99 -4.43 3.97
CA TYR A 124 30.58 -4.14 4.28
C TYR A 124 29.92 -5.25 5.12
N ILE A 125 29.54 -4.89 6.34
CA ILE A 125 28.75 -5.70 7.28
C ILE A 125 27.49 -6.19 6.55
N THR A 126 27.07 -7.44 6.79
CA THR A 126 25.86 -8.07 6.21
C THR A 126 24.63 -7.15 6.20
N GLY A 127 24.46 -6.34 7.26
CA GLY A 127 23.39 -5.35 7.36
C GLY A 127 23.41 -4.28 6.26
N VAL A 128 24.59 -3.79 5.85
CA VAL A 128 24.71 -2.78 4.78
C VAL A 128 24.25 -3.36 3.44
N ARG A 129 24.70 -4.57 3.10
CA ARG A 129 24.29 -5.27 1.88
C ARG A 129 22.78 -5.52 1.82
N TYR A 130 22.18 -5.87 2.97
CA TYR A 130 20.73 -6.00 3.09
C TYR A 130 20.01 -4.65 2.87
N ILE A 131 20.47 -3.58 3.53
CA ILE A 131 19.89 -2.24 3.37
C ILE A 131 20.01 -1.77 1.92
N CYS A 132 21.14 -2.00 1.25
CA CYS A 132 21.34 -1.69 -0.17
C CYS A 132 20.36 -2.48 -1.06
N SER A 133 20.15 -3.77 -0.78
CA SER A 133 19.21 -4.61 -1.55
C SER A 133 17.75 -4.17 -1.34
N LEU A 134 17.39 -3.81 -0.10
CA LEU A 134 16.07 -3.28 0.21
C LEU A 134 15.85 -1.91 -0.43
N TYR A 135 16.88 -1.04 -0.41
CA TYR A 135 16.86 0.25 -1.07
C TYR A 135 16.69 0.11 -2.59
N TRP A 136 17.41 -0.82 -3.22
CA TRP A 136 17.22 -1.15 -4.63
C TRP A 136 15.78 -1.56 -4.92
N ALA A 137 15.24 -2.53 -4.16
CA ALA A 137 13.89 -3.03 -4.37
C ALA A 137 12.83 -1.94 -4.18
N LEU A 138 12.95 -1.11 -3.14
CA LEU A 138 12.06 0.03 -2.90
C LEU A 138 12.16 1.07 -4.01
N SER A 139 13.36 1.38 -4.49
CA SER A 139 13.57 2.37 -5.56
C SER A 139 12.95 1.91 -6.88
N VAL A 140 13.16 0.65 -7.27
CA VAL A 140 12.55 0.06 -8.47
C VAL A 140 11.03 0.00 -8.32
N MET A 141 10.52 -0.46 -7.17
CA MET A 141 9.08 -0.60 -6.96
C MET A 141 8.32 0.72 -6.88
N THR A 142 8.95 1.77 -6.34
CA THR A 142 8.34 3.12 -6.25
C THR A 142 8.58 3.96 -7.50
N ASN A 143 9.38 3.47 -8.45
CA ASN A 143 9.91 4.25 -9.58
C ASN A 143 10.63 5.55 -9.13
N LEU A 144 11.05 5.63 -7.85
CA LEU A 144 11.88 6.71 -7.37
C LEU A 144 13.30 6.43 -7.84
N LYS A 145 13.74 7.17 -8.85
CA LYS A 145 15.12 7.10 -9.33
C LYS A 145 16.04 7.55 -8.20
N GLY A 146 16.74 6.60 -7.61
CA GLY A 146 17.84 6.84 -6.70
C GLY A 146 19.09 7.19 -7.50
N HIS A 147 19.71 8.32 -7.16
CA HIS A 147 20.91 8.83 -7.83
C HIS A 147 22.16 7.91 -7.69
N THR A 148 22.06 6.82 -6.91
CA THR A 148 23.25 6.10 -6.39
C THR A 148 23.25 4.58 -6.52
N THR A 149 22.26 3.92 -7.14
CA THR A 149 22.32 2.43 -7.25
C THR A 149 22.11 1.83 -8.62
N HIS A 150 21.85 2.63 -9.67
CA HIS A 150 21.82 2.11 -11.04
C HIS A 150 22.15 3.14 -12.14
N GLU A 151 22.38 4.41 -11.79
CA GLU A 151 22.55 5.47 -12.79
C GLU A 151 23.83 5.33 -13.63
N THR A 152 24.86 4.64 -13.14
CA THR A 152 26.09 4.39 -13.91
C THR A 152 26.06 3.11 -14.75
N ARG A 153 24.97 2.33 -14.72
CA ARG A 153 24.68 1.30 -15.74
C ARG A 153 23.24 1.43 -16.17
N GLN A 154 22.97 2.52 -16.89
CA GLN A 154 21.82 2.66 -17.78
C GLN A 154 21.53 1.30 -18.41
N CYS A 155 20.28 0.86 -18.37
CA CYS A 155 19.74 -0.21 -19.22
C CYS A 155 19.80 0.16 -20.73
N LEU A 156 20.66 1.10 -21.11
CA LEU A 156 20.90 1.61 -22.44
C LEU A 156 22.40 1.94 -22.57
N TYR A 157 23.18 0.93 -22.93
CA TYR A 157 24.31 1.01 -23.86
C TYR A 157 25.05 2.36 -23.98
N HIS A 158 26.22 2.42 -23.37
CA HIS A 158 27.40 2.88 -24.11
C HIS A 158 28.45 1.78 -23.97
N GLU A 159 28.76 1.12 -25.09
CA GLU A 159 29.80 0.08 -25.25
C GLU A 159 29.38 -1.39 -25.00
N PRO A 160 30.03 -2.34 -25.73
CA PRO A 160 29.33 -3.39 -26.47
C PRO A 160 28.75 -4.44 -25.54
N VAL A 161 27.56 -4.93 -25.93
CA VAL A 161 26.78 -6.06 -25.39
C VAL A 161 27.61 -6.96 -24.46
N VAL A 162 27.74 -6.53 -23.21
CA VAL A 162 28.45 -7.29 -22.18
C VAL A 162 27.66 -8.58 -21.95
N ALA A 163 28.33 -9.70 -21.77
CA ALA A 163 27.72 -10.99 -21.52
C ALA A 163 27.09 -11.03 -20.11
N PHE A 164 25.99 -10.32 -19.91
CA PHE A 164 25.23 -10.37 -18.66
C PHE A 164 24.50 -11.71 -18.57
N PRO A 165 24.35 -12.30 -17.37
CA PRO A 165 23.59 -13.51 -17.22
C PRO A 165 22.11 -13.16 -17.40
N LEU A 166 21.45 -13.83 -18.35
CA LEU A 166 20.06 -13.58 -18.77
C LEU A 166 19.08 -13.52 -17.58
N GLU A 167 19.38 -14.25 -16.52
CA GLU A 167 18.60 -14.34 -15.28
C GLU A 167 18.48 -13.01 -14.54
N GLU A 168 19.55 -12.22 -14.45
CA GLU A 168 19.62 -10.95 -13.73
C GLU A 168 18.75 -9.87 -14.39
N ARG A 169 18.85 -9.80 -15.72
CA ARG A 169 18.06 -8.88 -16.55
C ARG A 169 16.59 -9.25 -16.52
N THR A 170 16.29 -10.54 -16.65
CA THR A 170 14.91 -11.05 -16.58
C THR A 170 14.28 -10.75 -15.22
N TYR A 171 15.02 -10.99 -14.12
CA TYR A 171 14.57 -10.65 -12.77
C TYR A 171 14.25 -9.16 -12.62
N THR A 172 15.18 -8.29 -13.02
CA THR A 172 15.00 -6.83 -12.93
C THR A 172 13.78 -6.35 -13.72
N ILE A 173 13.57 -6.86 -14.95
CA ILE A 173 12.39 -6.53 -15.77
C ILE A 173 11.10 -6.94 -15.07
N LEU A 174 11.05 -8.15 -14.50
CA LEU A 174 9.88 -8.63 -13.76
C LEU A 174 9.58 -7.76 -12.54
N VAL A 175 10.61 -7.38 -11.77
CA VAL A 175 10.46 -6.49 -10.61
C VAL A 175 9.97 -5.10 -11.02
N PHE A 176 10.44 -4.58 -12.16
CA PHE A 176 9.94 -3.31 -12.71
C PHE A 176 8.46 -3.36 -13.06
N ILE A 177 8.01 -4.40 -13.77
CA ILE A 177 6.60 -4.58 -14.15
C ILE A 177 5.72 -4.72 -12.90
N LEU A 178 6.15 -5.53 -11.93
CA LEU A 178 5.45 -5.68 -10.66
C LEU A 178 5.39 -4.35 -9.89
N GLY A 179 6.52 -3.65 -9.79
CA GLY A 179 6.64 -2.35 -9.15
C GLY A 179 5.66 -1.32 -9.72
N ALA A 180 5.68 -1.13 -11.04
CA ALA A 180 4.78 -0.22 -11.73
C ALA A 180 3.30 -0.57 -11.51
N SER A 181 2.95 -1.86 -11.57
CA SER A 181 1.58 -2.36 -11.36
C SER A 181 1.08 -2.08 -9.93
N PHE A 182 1.91 -2.40 -8.92
CA PHE A 182 1.58 -2.16 -7.52
C PHE A 182 1.49 -0.66 -7.20
N PHE A 183 2.42 0.15 -7.72
CA PHE A 183 2.42 1.59 -7.52
C PHE A 183 1.16 2.24 -8.09
N SER A 184 0.77 1.87 -9.32
CA SER A 184 -0.48 2.33 -9.94
C SER A 184 -1.71 1.96 -9.09
N PHE A 185 -1.76 0.72 -8.58
CA PHE A 185 -2.86 0.25 -7.75
C PHE A 185 -2.97 1.00 -6.41
N ILE A 186 -1.84 1.26 -5.74
CA ILE A 186 -1.80 2.02 -4.49
C ILE A 186 -2.28 3.44 -4.73
N TYR A 187 -1.78 4.10 -5.78
CA TYR A 187 -2.18 5.46 -6.12
C TYR A 187 -3.68 5.56 -6.36
N GLY A 188 -4.28 4.60 -7.09
CA GLY A 188 -5.73 4.56 -7.32
C GLY A 188 -6.54 4.43 -6.03
N ASN A 189 -6.10 3.58 -5.09
CA ASN A 189 -6.77 3.41 -3.79
C ASN A 189 -6.64 4.66 -2.90
N ILE A 190 -5.48 5.33 -2.92
CA ILE A 190 -5.27 6.59 -2.18
C ILE A 190 -6.13 7.70 -2.79
N ALA A 191 -6.20 7.81 -4.11
CA ALA A 191 -7.05 8.79 -4.79
C ALA A 191 -8.53 8.59 -4.43
N GLN A 192 -9.02 7.35 -4.42
CA GLN A 192 -10.38 7.04 -3.99
C GLN A 192 -10.64 7.40 -2.53
N PHE A 193 -9.65 7.17 -1.64
CA PHE A 193 -9.73 7.58 -0.25
C PHE A 193 -9.85 9.11 -0.10
N ILE A 194 -9.00 9.88 -0.79
CA ILE A 194 -9.03 11.35 -0.76
C ILE A 194 -10.38 11.87 -1.24
N GLN A 195 -10.88 11.34 -2.36
CA GLN A 195 -12.18 11.71 -2.92
C GLN A 195 -13.33 11.40 -1.96
N SER A 196 -13.29 10.23 -1.32
CA SER A 196 -14.33 9.80 -0.38
C SER A 196 -14.33 10.62 0.92
N TYR A 197 -13.14 10.95 1.44
CA TYR A 197 -12.99 11.76 2.64
C TYR A 197 -13.50 13.20 2.43
N GLY A 198 -13.19 13.79 1.27
CA GLY A 198 -13.62 15.14 0.90
C GLY A 198 -15.04 15.23 0.30
N ALA A 199 -15.72 14.10 0.08
CA ALA A 199 -16.94 14.05 -0.73
C ALA A 199 -18.05 15.00 -0.25
N SER A 200 -18.18 15.19 1.07
CA SER A 200 -19.17 16.13 1.63
C SER A 200 -18.85 17.58 1.25
N GLY A 201 -17.60 18.01 1.41
CA GLY A 201 -17.17 19.35 1.03
C GLY A 201 -17.26 19.59 -0.48
N VAL A 202 -16.92 18.59 -1.29
CA VAL A 202 -17.06 18.65 -2.75
C VAL A 202 -18.53 18.81 -3.16
N ARG A 203 -19.46 18.10 -2.53
CA ARG A 203 -20.91 18.26 -2.78
C ARG A 203 -21.42 19.65 -2.40
N TYR A 204 -20.96 20.20 -1.27
CA TYR A 204 -21.30 21.56 -0.87
C TYR A 204 -20.81 22.60 -1.88
N ALA A 205 -19.52 22.53 -2.23
CA ALA A 205 -18.90 23.43 -3.19
C ALA A 205 -19.62 23.38 -4.54
N LYS A 206 -20.00 22.18 -5.01
CA LYS A 206 -20.80 22.01 -6.22
C LYS A 206 -22.16 22.70 -6.13
N ARG A 207 -22.93 22.51 -5.05
CA ARG A 207 -24.24 23.19 -4.89
C ARG A 207 -24.10 24.72 -4.85
N MET A 208 -23.03 25.22 -4.23
CA MET A 208 -22.74 26.65 -4.21
C MET A 208 -22.39 27.18 -5.60
N GLN A 209 -21.58 26.42 -6.36
CA GLN A 209 -21.26 26.73 -7.75
C GLN A 209 -22.50 26.74 -8.64
N ASP A 210 -23.38 25.74 -8.52
CA ASP A 210 -24.63 25.67 -9.30
C ASP A 210 -25.52 26.89 -9.00
N ALA A 211 -25.61 27.31 -7.74
CA ALA A 211 -26.36 28.51 -7.35
C ALA A 211 -25.77 29.81 -7.94
N ASP A 212 -24.44 29.91 -7.99
CA ASP A 212 -23.75 31.04 -8.62
C ASP A 212 -23.92 31.06 -10.14
N GLU A 213 -23.95 29.90 -10.78
CA GLU A 213 -24.19 29.77 -12.21
C GLU A 213 -25.61 30.20 -12.57
N ILE A 214 -26.61 29.79 -11.79
CA ILE A 214 -28.00 30.25 -11.93
C ILE A 214 -28.08 31.78 -11.80
N ALA A 215 -27.41 32.35 -10.79
CA ALA A 215 -27.40 33.79 -10.59
C ALA A 215 -26.80 34.55 -11.80
N ARG A 216 -25.73 34.01 -12.39
CA ARG A 216 -25.11 34.58 -13.59
C ARG A 216 -25.99 34.43 -14.82
N PHE A 217 -26.55 33.25 -15.06
CA PHE A 217 -27.36 32.96 -16.25
C PHE A 217 -28.61 33.82 -16.33
N TYR A 218 -29.33 33.96 -15.22
CA TYR A 218 -30.56 34.77 -15.15
C TYR A 218 -30.31 36.25 -14.78
N LYS A 219 -29.05 36.67 -14.64
CA LYS A 219 -28.66 38.04 -14.23
C LYS A 219 -29.39 38.51 -12.96
N ILE A 220 -29.37 37.64 -11.94
CA ILE A 220 -30.02 37.90 -10.65
C ILE A 220 -29.36 39.10 -9.95
N SER A 221 -30.16 39.93 -9.26
CA SER A 221 -29.64 41.07 -8.50
C SER A 221 -28.71 40.63 -7.35
N PRO A 222 -27.71 41.44 -6.95
CA PRO A 222 -26.74 41.06 -5.92
C PRO A 222 -27.39 40.70 -4.57
N GLU A 223 -28.48 41.38 -4.22
CA GLU A 223 -29.23 41.12 -3.00
C GLU A 223 -29.91 39.73 -3.03
N LEU A 224 -30.53 39.36 -4.16
CA LEU A 224 -31.16 38.05 -4.29
C LEU A 224 -30.12 36.93 -4.39
N GLN A 225 -28.96 37.19 -5.01
CA GLN A 225 -27.84 36.24 -5.03
C GLN A 225 -27.32 35.96 -3.61
N MET A 226 -27.18 36.98 -2.76
CA MET A 226 -26.77 36.79 -1.37
C MET A 226 -27.79 35.94 -0.60
N ARG A 227 -29.08 36.17 -0.82
CA ARG A 227 -30.15 35.36 -0.22
C ARG A 227 -30.13 33.92 -0.73
N LEU A 228 -29.85 33.71 -2.01
CA LEU A 228 -29.71 32.38 -2.61
C LEU A 228 -28.55 31.59 -1.97
N ARG A 229 -27.36 32.20 -1.87
CA ARG A 229 -26.19 31.59 -1.21
C ARG A 229 -26.47 31.25 0.26
N ARG A 230 -27.08 32.17 1.00
CA ARG A 230 -27.49 31.96 2.40
C ARG A 230 -28.49 30.82 2.54
N HIS A 231 -29.41 30.67 1.58
CA HIS A 231 -30.34 29.56 1.56
C HIS A 231 -29.62 28.22 1.32
N VAL A 232 -28.64 28.18 0.41
CA VAL A 232 -27.82 26.98 0.17
C VAL A 232 -27.00 26.61 1.42
N GLU A 233 -26.37 27.58 2.07
CA GLU A 233 -25.65 27.41 3.35
C GLU A 233 -26.56 26.85 4.45
N PHE A 234 -27.72 27.47 4.65
CA PHE A 234 -28.69 27.04 5.65
C PHE A 234 -29.18 25.61 5.37
N THR A 235 -29.63 25.34 4.15
CA THR A 235 -30.12 24.02 3.75
C THR A 235 -29.02 22.96 3.90
N TRP A 236 -27.76 23.30 3.61
CA TRP A 236 -26.62 22.41 3.82
C TRP A 236 -26.32 22.17 5.31
N ALA A 237 -26.42 23.20 6.16
CA ALA A 237 -26.22 23.06 7.60
C ALA A 237 -27.25 22.10 8.22
N VAL A 238 -28.50 22.15 7.74
CA VAL A 238 -29.62 21.33 8.24
C VAL A 238 -29.63 19.93 7.64
N THR A 239 -29.49 19.81 6.32
CA THR A 239 -29.70 18.51 5.61
C THR A 239 -28.39 17.81 5.23
N LYS A 240 -27.25 18.50 5.27
CA LYS A 240 -25.94 18.04 4.73
C LYS A 240 -26.03 17.53 3.27
N GLY A 241 -27.01 18.03 2.54
CA GLY A 241 -27.28 17.65 1.15
C GLY A 241 -28.00 16.31 0.97
N MET A 242 -28.53 15.71 2.05
CA MET A 242 -29.39 14.53 1.96
C MET A 242 -30.80 14.95 1.53
N ASP A 243 -31.33 14.24 0.55
CA ASP A 243 -32.74 14.35 0.18
C ASP A 243 -33.55 13.33 1.00
N LEU A 244 -34.30 13.82 1.98
CA LEU A 244 -35.09 12.97 2.87
C LEU A 244 -36.17 12.21 2.12
N TYR A 245 -36.72 12.75 1.03
CA TYR A 245 -37.82 12.12 0.32
C TYR A 245 -37.37 10.86 -0.43
N THR A 246 -36.23 10.94 -1.12
CA THR A 246 -35.64 9.78 -1.78
C THR A 246 -35.10 8.75 -0.79
N MET A 247 -34.54 9.16 0.35
CA MET A 247 -34.17 8.22 1.41
C MET A 247 -35.39 7.53 2.03
N ALA A 248 -36.44 8.29 2.36
CA ALA A 248 -37.68 7.77 2.92
C ALA A 248 -38.33 6.74 1.98
N GLY A 249 -38.39 7.02 0.67
CA GLY A 249 -38.98 6.11 -0.32
C GLY A 249 -38.34 4.71 -0.38
N GLY A 250 -37.08 4.57 0.03
CA GLY A 250 -36.38 3.27 0.09
C GLY A 250 -36.63 2.45 1.36
N LEU A 251 -37.27 3.02 2.38
CA LEU A 251 -37.56 2.35 3.65
C LEU A 251 -38.95 1.68 3.60
N PRO A 252 -39.18 0.57 4.34
CA PRO A 252 -40.52 0.06 4.59
C PRO A 252 -41.40 1.12 5.26
N ARG A 253 -42.71 1.11 4.95
CA ARG A 253 -43.66 2.14 5.41
C ARG A 253 -43.65 2.38 6.92
N HIS A 254 -43.44 1.36 7.75
CA HIS A 254 -43.37 1.53 9.20
C HIS A 254 -42.15 2.37 9.64
N LEU A 255 -40.97 2.09 9.07
CA LEU A 255 -39.72 2.82 9.34
C LEU A 255 -39.78 4.27 8.83
N GLN A 256 -40.46 4.50 7.70
CA GLN A 256 -40.68 5.86 7.20
C GLN A 256 -41.44 6.71 8.20
N LEU A 257 -42.53 6.18 8.76
CA LEU A 257 -43.37 6.87 9.73
C LEU A 257 -42.61 7.17 11.03
N GLU A 258 -41.86 6.19 11.53
CA GLU A 258 -41.05 6.33 12.74
C GLU A 258 -39.97 7.41 12.58
N VAL A 259 -39.21 7.39 11.48
CA VAL A 259 -38.19 8.40 11.19
C VAL A 259 -38.82 9.79 11.01
N GLN A 260 -39.95 9.91 10.32
CA GLN A 260 -40.63 11.19 10.14
C GLN A 260 -41.17 11.74 11.46
N MET A 261 -41.71 10.90 12.34
CA MET A 261 -42.15 11.32 13.67
C MET A 261 -40.98 11.83 14.50
N GLU A 262 -39.87 11.10 14.55
CA GLU A 262 -38.67 11.49 15.32
C GLU A 262 -38.04 12.80 14.81
N VAL A 263 -37.92 12.96 13.49
CA VAL A 263 -37.38 14.18 12.89
C VAL A 263 -38.28 15.40 13.16
N ASN A 264 -39.60 15.22 13.13
CA ASN A 264 -40.56 16.31 13.30
C ASN A 264 -40.96 16.56 14.76
N LEU A 265 -40.69 15.63 15.70
CA LEU A 265 -41.04 15.74 17.12
C LEU A 265 -40.60 17.06 17.76
N PRO A 266 -39.38 17.58 17.52
CA PRO A 266 -38.93 18.84 18.10
C PRO A 266 -39.69 20.07 17.54
N LEU A 267 -40.20 19.98 16.31
CA LEU A 267 -41.02 21.02 15.69
C LEU A 267 -42.44 20.97 16.24
N LEU A 268 -43.02 19.77 16.35
CA LEU A 268 -44.37 19.55 16.86
C LEU A 268 -44.49 20.00 18.34
N ARG A 269 -43.46 19.77 19.16
CA ARG A 269 -43.42 20.26 20.56
C ARG A 269 -43.39 21.78 20.70
N LYS A 270 -43.01 22.53 19.67
CA LYS A 270 -43.00 24.01 19.70
C LYS A 270 -44.34 24.62 19.30
N VAL A 271 -45.27 23.83 18.74
CA VAL A 271 -46.57 24.32 18.30
C VAL A 271 -47.62 23.98 19.36
N GLY A 272 -48.02 24.97 20.15
CA GLY A 272 -48.95 24.80 21.28
C GLY A 272 -50.33 24.25 20.91
N PHE A 273 -50.72 24.31 19.63
CA PHE A 273 -51.97 23.73 19.12
C PHE A 273 -52.00 22.19 19.09
N LEU A 274 -50.84 21.52 19.06
CA LEU A 274 -50.75 20.06 18.98
C LEU A 274 -50.50 19.39 20.34
N GLN A 275 -50.52 20.16 21.43
CA GLN A 275 -50.34 19.70 22.80
C GLN A 275 -51.66 19.53 23.58
N SER A 276 -52.78 19.95 23.00
CA SER A 276 -54.15 19.80 23.54
C SER A 276 -54.84 18.57 22.94
#